data_AF-A0A2S7KT01-F1
#
_entry.id   AF-A0A2S7KT01-F1
#
_cell.length_a   1.000
_cell.length_b   1.000
_cell.length_c   1.000
_cell.angle_alpha   90.00
_cell.angle_beta   90.00
_cell.angle_gamma   90.00
#
_symmetry.space_group_name_H-M   'P 1'
#
loop_
_entity.id
_entity.type
_entity.pdbx_description
1 polymer ?
#
loop_
_entity_poly.entity_id
_entity_poly.type
_entity_poly.pdbx_seq_one_letter_code
_entity_poly.pdbx_strand_id
1 'polypeptide(L)'
;MIKKLIIFFLVVTSQIYSQNLEEKFRDEVCKCLGKKFSKNVEDFQCFKPLVEKYAEEIDEFVTEDDRGIFHYPSDFFEYFLYEYQQYYLENCGSYFESLKFAYDEGIRISLQQVESTSFEKLNRYIEEYEFNSKFILERGILYLREDNYNSALADFDRLVREDSTDYRAMVLKAVSLEKMGEYNRSSQVYTDILNRSKDIRYKLFAELMIFMGKENK
;
A
#
# COMPACT_ATOMS: atom_id res chain seq x y z
N MET A 1 -4.75 11.00 47.01
CA MET A 1 -5.50 9.85 46.47
C MET A 1 -6.52 10.27 45.41
N ILE A 2 -7.30 11.34 45.62
CA ILE A 2 -8.31 11.85 44.68
C ILE A 2 -7.75 12.29 43.31
N LYS A 3 -6.58 12.95 43.25
CA LYS A 3 -5.96 13.38 41.98
C LYS A 3 -5.55 12.23 41.04
N LYS A 4 -5.14 11.07 41.57
CA LYS A 4 -4.80 9.89 40.75
C LYS A 4 -6.05 9.20 40.19
N LEU A 5 -7.16 9.25 40.93
CA LEU A 5 -8.44 8.66 40.49
C LEU A 5 -9.07 9.46 39.35
N ILE A 6 -8.98 10.81 39.39
CA ILE A 6 -9.52 11.69 38.34
C ILE A 6 -8.73 11.53 37.03
N ILE A 7 -7.39 11.45 37.09
CA ILE A 7 -6.56 11.20 35.91
C ILE A 7 -6.85 9.81 35.33
N PHE A 8 -6.98 8.78 36.15
CA PHE A 8 -7.34 7.43 35.69
C PHE A 8 -8.74 7.37 35.09
N PHE A 9 -9.73 8.05 35.69
CA PHE A 9 -11.10 8.09 35.17
C PHE A 9 -11.18 8.85 33.84
N LEU A 10 -10.50 10.00 33.70
CA LEU A 10 -10.43 10.77 32.46
C LEU A 10 -9.74 9.99 31.33
N VAL A 11 -8.66 9.27 31.64
CA VAL A 11 -7.94 8.41 30.67
C VAL A 11 -8.78 7.22 30.23
N VAL A 12 -9.54 6.60 31.15
CA VAL A 12 -10.44 5.49 30.82
C VAL A 12 -11.64 5.98 29.98
N THR A 13 -12.22 7.15 30.30
CA THR A 13 -13.31 7.71 29.51
C THR A 13 -12.85 8.16 28.13
N SER A 14 -11.67 8.77 28.00
CA SER A 14 -11.12 9.18 26.70
C SER A 14 -10.78 7.98 25.81
N GLN A 15 -10.30 6.89 26.39
CA GLN A 15 -9.94 5.68 25.63
C GLN A 15 -11.16 4.84 25.21
N ILE A 16 -12.24 4.85 25.99
CA ILE A 16 -13.54 4.27 25.59
C ILE A 16 -14.19 5.13 24.50
N TYR A 17 -14.06 6.45 24.60
CA TYR A 17 -14.59 7.39 23.62
C TYR A 17 -13.86 7.28 22.27
N SER A 18 -12.53 7.19 22.29
CA SER A 18 -11.71 7.03 21.08
C SER A 18 -12.04 5.73 20.32
N GLN A 19 -12.16 4.60 21.03
CA GLN A 19 -12.55 3.32 20.42
C GLN A 19 -13.94 3.38 19.77
N ASN A 20 -14.87 4.11 20.39
CA ASN A 20 -16.23 4.28 19.86
C ASN A 20 -16.25 5.16 18.59
N LEU A 21 -15.40 6.18 18.51
CA LEU A 21 -15.24 6.98 17.30
C LEU A 21 -14.64 6.14 16.16
N GLU A 22 -13.54 5.44 16.43
CA GLU A 22 -12.80 4.66 15.44
C GLU A 22 -13.70 3.63 14.73
N GLU A 23 -14.47 2.87 15.51
CA GLU A 23 -15.40 1.87 14.98
C GLU A 23 -16.50 2.50 14.13
N LYS A 24 -17.20 3.52 14.65
CA LYS A 24 -18.27 4.22 13.93
C LYS A 24 -17.77 4.86 12.65
N PHE A 25 -16.62 5.53 12.74
CA PHE A 25 -16.06 6.29 11.64
C PHE A 25 -15.63 5.36 10.51
N ARG A 26 -14.88 4.29 10.83
CA ARG A 26 -14.51 3.24 9.88
C ARG A 26 -15.73 2.59 9.21
N ASP A 27 -16.78 2.30 9.96
CA ASP A 27 -18.01 1.72 9.39
C ASP A 27 -18.71 2.66 8.40
N GLU A 28 -18.75 3.96 8.69
CA GLU A 28 -19.32 4.95 7.77
C GLU A 28 -18.43 5.19 6.54
N VAL A 29 -17.11 5.17 6.72
CA VAL A 29 -16.15 5.16 5.61
C VAL A 29 -16.39 3.91 4.75
N CYS A 30 -16.53 2.73 5.34
CA CYS A 30 -16.81 1.49 4.60
C CYS A 30 -18.12 1.57 3.78
N LYS A 31 -19.20 2.07 4.41
CA LYS A 31 -20.47 2.32 3.72
C LYS A 31 -20.32 3.29 2.56
N CYS A 32 -19.39 4.23 2.64
CA CYS A 32 -19.07 5.04 1.48
C CYS A 32 -18.30 4.25 0.43
N LEU A 33 -17.14 3.68 0.80
CA LEU A 33 -16.22 3.03 -0.13
C LEU A 33 -16.92 1.91 -0.90
N GLY A 34 -17.88 1.22 -0.27
CA GLY A 34 -18.67 0.14 -0.87
C GLY A 34 -19.79 0.58 -1.83
N LYS A 35 -20.08 1.88 -1.99
CA LYS A 35 -21.20 2.34 -2.84
C LYS A 35 -20.88 2.35 -4.33
N LYS A 36 -19.61 2.48 -4.72
CA LYS A 36 -19.24 2.61 -6.13
C LYS A 36 -17.74 2.33 -6.33
N PHE A 37 -17.41 1.53 -7.33
CA PHE A 37 -16.06 1.47 -7.88
C PHE A 37 -15.59 2.86 -8.32
N SER A 38 -14.37 3.22 -7.92
CA SER A 38 -13.73 4.47 -8.32
C SER A 38 -12.35 4.21 -8.90
N LYS A 39 -12.00 4.99 -9.93
CA LYS A 39 -10.65 4.97 -10.52
C LYS A 39 -9.65 5.76 -9.67
N ASN A 40 -10.12 6.71 -8.86
CA ASN A 40 -9.28 7.48 -7.95
C ASN A 40 -9.78 7.27 -6.52
N VAL A 41 -8.86 6.97 -5.60
CA VAL A 41 -9.16 6.92 -4.16
C VAL A 41 -9.54 8.31 -3.63
N GLU A 42 -9.02 9.37 -4.25
CA GLU A 42 -9.40 10.77 -3.95
C GLU A 42 -10.85 11.11 -4.34
N ASP A 43 -11.47 10.34 -5.26
CA ASP A 43 -12.87 10.54 -5.66
C ASP A 43 -13.86 9.99 -4.60
N PHE A 44 -13.38 9.39 -3.51
CA PHE A 44 -14.19 9.09 -2.33
C PHE A 44 -14.54 10.39 -1.56
N GLN A 45 -15.24 11.31 -2.24
CA GLN A 45 -15.70 12.61 -1.72
C GLN A 45 -16.55 12.51 -0.45
N CYS A 46 -17.02 11.32 -0.12
CA CYS A 46 -17.76 11.04 1.10
C CYS A 46 -16.96 11.23 2.38
N PHE A 47 -15.63 11.24 2.32
CA PHE A 47 -14.83 11.40 3.53
C PHE A 47 -15.00 12.78 4.15
N LYS A 48 -15.05 13.82 3.31
CA LYS A 48 -15.16 15.21 3.77
C LYS A 48 -16.42 15.46 4.63
N PRO A 49 -17.64 15.06 4.19
CA PRO A 49 -18.82 15.13 5.05
C PRO A 49 -18.73 14.31 6.34
N LEU A 50 -17.98 13.20 6.36
CA LEU A 50 -17.79 12.41 7.58
C LEU A 50 -16.89 13.14 8.58
N VAL A 51 -15.80 13.77 8.13
CA VAL A 51 -14.95 14.59 9.00
C VAL A 51 -15.75 15.74 9.60
N GLU A 52 -16.57 16.42 8.81
CA GLU A 52 -17.43 17.51 9.31
C GLU A 52 -18.47 17.01 10.32
N LYS A 53 -19.04 15.82 10.08
CA LYS A 53 -20.03 15.21 10.97
C LYS A 53 -19.45 14.81 12.34
N TYR A 54 -18.20 14.36 12.37
CA TYR A 54 -17.52 13.86 13.57
C TYR A 54 -16.48 14.84 14.11
N ALA A 55 -16.55 16.12 13.74
CA ALA A 55 -15.49 17.09 14.02
C ALA A 55 -15.15 17.22 15.52
N GLU A 56 -16.17 17.26 16.39
CA GLU A 56 -15.96 17.36 17.85
C GLU A 56 -15.27 16.11 18.41
N GLU A 57 -15.69 14.92 17.98
CA GLU A 57 -15.09 13.67 18.42
C GLU A 57 -13.67 13.51 17.88
N ILE A 58 -13.42 13.97 16.65
CA ILE A 58 -12.10 13.97 16.03
C ILE A 58 -11.16 14.94 16.74
N ASP A 59 -11.62 16.12 17.15
CA ASP A 59 -10.83 17.10 17.92
C ASP A 59 -10.44 16.59 19.31
N GLU A 60 -11.25 15.70 19.91
CA GLU A 60 -10.93 15.02 21.16
C GLU A 60 -9.99 13.82 20.95
N PHE A 61 -10.11 13.14 19.80
CA PHE A 61 -9.23 12.04 19.40
C PHE A 61 -7.81 12.51 19.07
N VAL A 62 -7.68 13.63 18.34
CA VAL A 62 -6.39 14.19 17.93
C VAL A 62 -5.79 14.99 19.09
N THR A 63 -4.67 14.50 19.62
CA THR A 63 -4.00 15.11 20.77
C THR A 63 -3.42 16.49 20.41
N GLU A 64 -3.17 17.35 21.42
CA GLU A 64 -2.55 18.66 21.17
C GLU A 64 -1.20 18.57 20.45
N ASP A 65 -0.45 17.49 20.67
CA ASP A 65 0.84 17.23 20.01
C ASP A 65 0.68 16.91 18.51
N ASP A 66 -0.49 16.39 18.10
CA ASP A 66 -0.79 16.01 16.72
C ASP A 66 -1.39 17.17 15.90
N ARG A 67 -1.97 18.20 16.55
CA ARG A 67 -2.66 19.32 15.87
C ARG A 67 -1.76 20.18 14.98
N GLY A 68 -0.45 20.16 15.18
CA GLY A 68 0.53 20.84 14.32
C GLY A 68 1.05 19.98 13.16
N ILE A 69 0.75 18.69 13.17
CA ILE A 69 1.21 17.69 12.18
C ILE A 69 0.10 17.41 11.16
N PHE A 70 -1.15 17.63 11.56
CA PHE A 70 -2.32 17.21 10.81
C PHE A 70 -2.98 18.36 10.04
N HIS A 71 -2.85 18.33 8.72
CA HIS A 71 -3.57 19.20 7.80
C HIS A 71 -4.99 18.66 7.61
N TYR A 72 -5.92 19.22 8.38
CA TYR A 72 -7.33 18.89 8.23
C TYR A 72 -7.88 19.34 6.87
N PRO A 73 -8.71 18.52 6.20
CA PRO A 73 -9.19 17.16 6.55
C PRO A 73 -8.39 16.01 5.91
N SER A 74 -7.37 16.29 5.10
CA SER A 74 -6.64 15.28 4.29
C SER A 74 -5.87 14.29 5.14
N ASP A 75 -5.22 14.76 6.20
CA ASP A 75 -4.31 13.92 6.98
C ASP A 75 -5.11 12.92 7.84
N PHE A 76 -6.35 13.27 8.21
CA PHE A 76 -7.30 12.36 8.89
C PHE A 76 -7.74 11.22 8.01
N PHE A 77 -7.98 11.55 6.74
CA PHE A 77 -8.34 10.55 5.76
C PHE A 77 -7.25 9.54 5.59
N GLU A 78 -6.04 10.01 5.32
CA GLU A 78 -4.90 9.16 5.11
C GLU A 78 -4.67 8.27 6.31
N TYR A 79 -4.64 8.83 7.53
CA TYR A 79 -4.49 8.05 8.75
C TYR A 79 -5.52 6.93 8.86
N PHE A 80 -6.82 7.24 8.76
CA PHE A 80 -7.87 6.22 8.88
C PHE A 80 -7.87 5.22 7.73
N LEU A 81 -7.55 5.65 6.51
CA LEU A 81 -7.45 4.79 5.35
C LEU A 81 -6.35 3.74 5.56
N TYR A 82 -5.15 4.19 5.92
CA TYR A 82 -4.01 3.30 6.15
C TYR A 82 -4.18 2.44 7.41
N GLU A 83 -4.74 2.98 8.48
CA GLU A 83 -4.89 2.26 9.75
C GLU A 83 -5.91 1.13 9.64
N TYR A 84 -7.02 1.39 8.94
CA TYR A 84 -8.14 0.45 8.83
C TYR A 84 -8.22 -0.25 7.48
N GLN A 85 -7.14 -0.21 6.71
CA GLN A 85 -7.05 -0.78 5.37
C GLN A 85 -7.51 -2.24 5.30
N GLN A 86 -7.04 -3.08 6.23
CA GLN A 86 -7.41 -4.50 6.30
C GLN A 86 -8.92 -4.67 6.48
N TYR A 87 -9.51 -3.89 7.39
CA TYR A 87 -10.95 -3.90 7.58
C TYR A 87 -11.68 -3.50 6.30
N TYR A 88 -11.21 -2.46 5.59
CA TYR A 88 -11.86 -2.03 4.36
C TYR A 88 -11.76 -3.06 3.24
N LEU A 89 -10.61 -3.71 3.09
CA LEU A 89 -10.41 -4.80 2.13
C LEU A 89 -11.37 -5.96 2.39
N GLU A 90 -11.55 -6.33 3.66
CA GLU A 90 -12.39 -7.46 4.07
C GLU A 90 -13.90 -7.16 4.05
N ASN A 91 -14.31 -5.91 4.29
CA ASN A 91 -15.71 -5.59 4.57
C ASN A 91 -16.37 -4.64 3.54
N CYS A 92 -15.58 -4.00 2.66
CA CYS A 92 -16.08 -2.97 1.75
C CYS A 92 -15.83 -3.37 0.29
N GLY A 93 -16.78 -4.07 -0.34
CA GLY A 93 -16.58 -4.74 -1.64
C GLY A 93 -15.91 -3.89 -2.74
N SER A 94 -16.42 -2.68 -3.00
CA SER A 94 -15.84 -1.80 -4.04
C SER A 94 -14.48 -1.19 -3.67
N TYR A 95 -14.07 -1.25 -2.40
CA TYR A 95 -12.77 -0.76 -1.97
C TYR A 95 -11.63 -1.61 -2.50
N PHE A 96 -11.74 -2.94 -2.37
CA PHE A 96 -10.77 -3.87 -2.94
C PHE A 96 -10.60 -3.66 -4.43
N GLU A 97 -11.71 -3.56 -5.18
CA GLU A 97 -11.68 -3.33 -6.63
C GLU A 97 -10.95 -2.03 -6.99
N SER A 98 -11.22 -0.95 -6.25
CA SER A 98 -10.62 0.37 -6.50
C SER A 98 -9.12 0.37 -6.18
N LEU A 99 -8.72 -0.26 -5.06
CA LEU A 99 -7.31 -0.38 -4.70
C LEU A 99 -6.56 -1.28 -5.68
N LYS A 100 -7.14 -2.42 -6.04
CA LYS A 100 -6.52 -3.35 -7.00
C LYS A 100 -6.36 -2.69 -8.37
N PHE A 101 -7.36 -1.93 -8.81
CA PHE A 101 -7.26 -1.14 -10.04
C PHE A 101 -6.12 -0.12 -9.98
N ALA A 102 -6.01 0.65 -8.89
CA ALA A 102 -4.93 1.63 -8.72
C ALA A 102 -3.54 0.98 -8.70
N TYR A 103 -3.42 -0.17 -8.02
CA TYR A 103 -2.21 -0.99 -8.00
C TYR A 103 -1.81 -1.46 -9.40
N ASP A 104 -2.74 -2.07 -10.14
CA ASP A 104 -2.50 -2.60 -11.48
C ASP A 104 -2.13 -1.51 -12.48
N GLU A 105 -2.79 -0.36 -12.41
CA GLU A 105 -2.46 0.80 -13.24
C GLU A 105 -1.08 1.38 -12.92
N GLY A 106 -0.72 1.47 -11.63
CA GLY A 106 0.61 1.91 -11.21
C GLY A 106 1.72 1.01 -11.77
N ILE A 107 1.49 -0.30 -11.76
CA ILE A 107 2.40 -1.28 -12.37
C ILE A 107 2.44 -1.12 -13.88
N ARG A 108 1.28 -1.04 -14.54
CA ARG A 108 1.19 -0.89 -16.00
C ARG A 108 1.98 0.32 -16.50
N ILE A 109 1.81 1.47 -15.85
CA ILE A 109 2.55 2.71 -16.16
C ILE A 109 4.05 2.50 -15.97
N SER A 110 4.46 1.86 -14.88
CA SER A 110 5.88 1.56 -14.60
C SER A 110 6.49 0.62 -15.65
N LEU A 111 5.72 -0.36 -16.13
CA LEU A 111 6.17 -1.30 -17.15
C LEU A 111 6.21 -0.71 -18.56
N GLN A 112 5.37 0.28 -18.90
CA GLN A 112 5.31 0.87 -20.24
C GLN A 112 6.55 1.67 -20.63
N GLN A 113 7.33 2.15 -19.66
CA GLN A 113 8.51 2.99 -19.92
C GLN A 113 9.72 2.20 -20.46
N VAL A 114 9.60 0.88 -20.60
CA VAL A 114 10.70 0.00 -21.02
C VAL A 114 10.58 -0.37 -22.50
N GLU A 115 11.61 -0.01 -23.26
CA GLU A 115 11.74 -0.30 -24.70
C GLU A 115 11.69 -1.82 -24.97
N SER A 116 11.01 -2.19 -26.06
CA SER A 116 10.97 -3.57 -26.54
C SER A 116 12.30 -3.92 -27.23
N THR A 117 13.24 -4.46 -26.45
CA THR A 117 14.51 -5.05 -26.93
C THR A 117 14.40 -6.57 -26.92
N SER A 118 14.99 -7.28 -27.89
CA SER A 118 14.98 -8.76 -27.89
C SER A 118 15.88 -9.34 -26.79
N PHE A 119 15.60 -10.56 -26.32
CA PHE A 119 16.48 -11.27 -25.38
C PHE A 119 17.90 -11.38 -25.89
N GLU A 120 18.10 -11.67 -27.19
CA GLU A 120 19.43 -11.79 -27.78
C GLU A 120 20.25 -10.51 -27.59
N LYS A 121 19.64 -9.35 -27.85
CA LYS A 121 20.29 -8.06 -27.72
C LYS A 121 20.54 -7.70 -26.25
N LEU A 122 19.58 -7.98 -25.36
CA LEU A 122 19.76 -7.78 -23.92
C LEU A 122 20.86 -8.68 -23.33
N ASN A 123 20.90 -9.96 -23.71
CA ASN A 123 21.94 -10.89 -23.26
C ASN A 123 23.32 -10.42 -23.70
N ARG A 124 23.46 -10.02 -24.96
CA ARG A 124 24.71 -9.45 -25.48
C ARG A 124 25.15 -8.22 -24.69
N TYR A 125 24.24 -7.30 -24.41
CA TYR A 125 24.57 -6.11 -23.62
C TYR A 125 24.96 -6.43 -22.16
N ILE A 126 24.34 -7.42 -21.55
CA ILE A 126 24.70 -7.86 -20.19
C ILE A 126 26.10 -8.50 -20.16
N GLU A 127 26.53 -9.14 -21.25
CA GLU A 127 27.86 -9.74 -21.39
C GLU A 127 28.95 -8.73 -21.76
N GLU A 128 28.65 -7.80 -22.68
CA GLU A 128 29.61 -6.82 -23.22
C GLU A 128 29.93 -5.67 -22.27
N TYR A 129 28.96 -5.24 -21.46
CA TYR A 129 29.12 -4.11 -20.56
C TYR A 129 29.29 -4.59 -19.11
N GLU A 130 30.37 -4.15 -18.45
CA GLU A 130 30.56 -4.37 -17.01
C GLU A 130 29.35 -3.80 -16.25
N PHE A 131 28.63 -4.70 -15.57
CA PHE A 131 27.42 -4.49 -14.79
C PHE A 131 26.48 -3.37 -15.28
N ASN A 132 25.45 -3.74 -16.05
CA ASN A 132 24.44 -2.79 -16.48
C ASN A 132 23.05 -3.13 -15.93
N SER A 133 22.73 -2.53 -14.78
CA SER A 133 21.44 -2.69 -14.09
C SER A 133 20.24 -2.39 -14.98
N LYS A 134 20.38 -1.45 -15.93
CA LYS A 134 19.33 -1.15 -16.91
C LYS A 134 18.99 -2.38 -17.75
N PHE A 135 19.96 -3.04 -18.38
CA PHE A 135 19.66 -4.17 -19.27
C PHE A 135 19.15 -5.41 -18.52
N ILE A 136 19.62 -5.64 -17.29
CA ILE A 136 19.09 -6.70 -16.42
C ILE A 136 17.63 -6.41 -16.06
N LEU A 137 17.30 -5.16 -15.72
CA LEU A 137 15.93 -4.74 -15.42
C LEU A 137 15.02 -4.92 -16.64
N GLU A 138 15.47 -4.47 -17.82
CA GLU A 138 14.72 -4.61 -19.07
C GLU A 138 14.44 -6.08 -19.40
N ARG A 139 15.43 -6.96 -19.19
CA ARG A 139 15.27 -8.40 -19.40
C ARG A 139 14.32 -9.03 -18.40
N GLY A 140 14.42 -8.66 -17.12
CA GLY A 140 13.48 -9.11 -16.10
C GLY A 140 12.04 -8.70 -16.43
N ILE A 141 11.83 -7.48 -16.93
CA ILE A 141 10.52 -7.00 -17.39
C ILE A 141 10.03 -7.77 -18.62
N LEU A 142 10.92 -8.10 -19.56
CA LEU A 142 10.56 -8.92 -20.71
C LEU A 142 10.13 -10.33 -20.28
N TYR A 143 10.87 -10.96 -19.37
CA TYR A 143 10.47 -12.24 -18.78
C TYR A 143 9.12 -12.15 -18.06
N LEU A 144 8.87 -11.07 -17.32
CA LEU A 144 7.59 -10.85 -16.64
C LEU A 144 6.43 -10.72 -17.64
N ARG A 145 6.64 -10.07 -18.79
CA ARG A 145 5.63 -9.93 -19.87
C ARG A 145 5.36 -11.24 -20.61
N GLU A 146 6.32 -12.16 -20.63
CA GLU A 146 6.18 -13.50 -21.22
C GLU A 146 5.75 -14.56 -20.21
N ASP A 147 5.28 -14.15 -19.03
CA ASP A 147 4.88 -15.02 -17.93
C ASP A 147 6.00 -15.96 -17.41
N ASN A 148 7.26 -15.66 -17.74
CA ASN A 148 8.43 -16.38 -17.21
C ASN A 148 8.90 -15.76 -15.89
N TYR A 149 8.06 -15.90 -14.86
CA TYR A 149 8.26 -15.25 -13.57
C TYR A 149 9.54 -15.71 -12.84
N ASN A 150 9.96 -16.96 -13.03
CA ASN A 150 11.20 -17.47 -12.40
C ASN A 150 12.44 -16.75 -12.95
N SER A 151 12.53 -16.56 -14.27
CA SER A 151 13.63 -15.81 -14.88
C SER A 151 13.57 -14.32 -14.53
N ALA A 152 12.36 -13.74 -14.48
CA ALA A 152 12.16 -12.38 -14.02
C ALA A 152 12.67 -12.18 -12.58
N LEU A 153 12.29 -13.08 -11.66
CA LEU A 153 12.76 -13.07 -10.28
C LEU A 153 14.28 -13.17 -10.17
N ALA A 154 14.93 -14.03 -10.97
CA ALA A 154 16.38 -14.16 -10.95
C ALA A 154 17.09 -12.84 -11.30
N ASP A 155 16.57 -12.13 -12.31
CA ASP A 155 17.08 -10.82 -12.73
C ASP A 155 16.81 -9.74 -11.67
N PHE A 156 15.59 -9.67 -11.13
CA PHE A 156 15.27 -8.70 -10.07
C PHE A 156 16.02 -8.98 -8.77
N ASP A 157 16.20 -10.24 -8.38
CA ASP A 157 17.01 -10.63 -7.22
C ASP A 157 18.48 -10.25 -7.42
N ARG A 158 19.00 -10.37 -8.65
CA ARG A 158 20.33 -9.88 -8.97
C ARG A 158 20.41 -8.38 -8.74
N LEU A 159 19.46 -7.60 -9.25
CA LEU A 159 19.45 -6.14 -9.05
C LEU A 159 19.37 -5.76 -7.57
N VAL A 160 18.49 -6.39 -6.80
CA VAL A 160 18.30 -6.09 -5.36
C VAL A 160 19.53 -6.45 -4.52
N ARG A 161 20.29 -7.49 -4.89
CA ARG A 161 21.54 -7.82 -4.22
C ARG A 161 22.62 -6.77 -4.43
N GLU A 162 22.66 -6.17 -5.60
CA GLU A 162 23.68 -5.19 -6.01
C GLU A 162 23.34 -3.80 -5.49
N ASP A 163 22.07 -3.40 -5.62
CA ASP A 163 21.54 -2.18 -5.05
C ASP A 163 20.24 -2.48 -4.28
N SER A 164 20.41 -2.62 -2.96
CA SER A 164 19.28 -2.85 -2.04
C SER A 164 18.33 -1.66 -1.89
N THR A 165 18.65 -0.51 -2.51
CA THR A 165 17.83 0.71 -2.52
C THR A 165 17.11 0.93 -3.85
N ASP A 166 17.31 0.07 -4.87
CA ASP A 166 16.50 0.08 -6.08
C ASP A 166 15.11 -0.51 -5.79
N TYR A 167 14.23 0.33 -5.25
CA TYR A 167 12.85 -0.05 -4.94
C TYR A 167 12.05 -0.45 -6.17
N ARG A 168 12.43 0.00 -7.37
CA ARG A 168 11.77 -0.42 -8.61
C ARG A 168 12.06 -1.90 -8.89
N ALA A 169 13.30 -2.37 -8.72
CA ALA A 169 13.61 -3.80 -8.81
C ALA A 169 12.87 -4.61 -7.73
N MET A 170 12.76 -4.09 -6.50
CA MET A 170 11.98 -4.73 -5.43
C MET A 170 10.48 -4.81 -5.76
N VAL A 171 9.88 -3.74 -6.30
CA VAL A 171 8.47 -3.75 -6.73
C VAL A 171 8.24 -4.80 -7.81
N LEU A 172 9.11 -4.88 -8.82
CA LEU A 172 8.97 -5.86 -9.90
C LEU A 172 9.17 -7.30 -9.43
N LYS A 173 10.02 -7.51 -8.42
CA LYS A 173 10.11 -8.78 -7.69
C LYS A 173 8.79 -9.13 -7.00
N ALA A 174 8.18 -8.19 -6.27
CA ALA A 174 6.90 -8.40 -5.62
C ALA A 174 5.76 -8.70 -6.62
N VAL A 175 5.74 -8.01 -7.76
CA VAL A 175 4.79 -8.29 -8.87
C VAL A 175 5.02 -9.69 -9.45
N SER A 176 6.27 -10.10 -9.66
CA SER A 176 6.56 -11.45 -10.15
C SER A 176 6.06 -12.52 -9.17
N LEU A 177 6.22 -12.29 -7.86
CA LEU A 177 5.67 -13.17 -6.82
C LEU A 177 4.13 -13.18 -6.80
N GLU A 178 3.48 -12.03 -6.94
CA GLU A 178 2.01 -11.93 -7.07
C GLU A 178 1.51 -12.77 -8.25
N LYS A 179 2.15 -12.63 -9.42
CA LYS A 179 1.78 -13.40 -10.63
C LYS A 179 1.98 -14.90 -10.49
N MET A 180 2.88 -15.33 -9.61
CA MET A 180 3.07 -16.73 -9.24
C MET A 180 2.08 -17.23 -8.16
N GLY A 181 1.21 -16.36 -7.62
CA GLY A 181 0.33 -16.68 -6.49
C GLY A 181 1.06 -16.69 -5.13
N GLU A 182 2.31 -16.25 -5.09
CA GLU A 182 3.17 -16.22 -3.90
C GLU A 182 2.91 -14.96 -3.04
N TYR A 183 1.64 -14.74 -2.69
CA TYR A 183 1.17 -13.50 -2.07
C TYR A 183 1.87 -13.17 -0.74
N ASN A 184 2.15 -14.16 0.10
CA ASN A 184 2.87 -13.94 1.36
C ASN A 184 4.29 -13.42 1.12
N ARG A 185 5.00 -13.97 0.13
CA ARG A 185 6.36 -13.52 -0.22
C ARG A 185 6.32 -12.14 -0.87
N SER A 186 5.31 -11.85 -1.69
CA SER A 186 5.09 -10.51 -2.25
C SER A 186 4.87 -9.47 -1.15
N SER A 187 4.01 -9.76 -0.18
CA SER A 187 3.73 -8.89 0.98
C SER A 187 4.98 -8.58 1.81
N GLN A 188 5.86 -9.57 2.01
CA GLN A 188 7.14 -9.38 2.70
C GLN A 188 8.04 -8.39 1.94
N VAL A 189 8.12 -8.48 0.61
CA VAL A 189 8.90 -7.53 -0.19
C VAL A 189 8.35 -6.11 -0.07
N TYR A 190 7.03 -5.92 -0.11
CA TYR A 190 6.46 -4.59 0.11
C TYR A 190 6.70 -4.04 1.52
N THR A 191 6.66 -4.91 2.53
CA THR A 191 6.98 -4.54 3.91
C THR A 191 8.45 -4.14 4.05
N ASP A 192 9.36 -4.83 3.36
CA ASP A 192 10.78 -4.44 3.31
C ASP A 192 10.97 -3.07 2.65
N ILE A 193 10.26 -2.79 1.56
CA ILE A 193 10.30 -1.47 0.91
C ILE A 193 9.75 -0.41 1.88
N LEU A 194 8.59 -0.63 2.49
CA LEU A 194 7.98 0.26 3.48
C LEU A 194 8.97 0.60 4.61
N ASN A 195 9.65 -0.41 5.15
CA ASN A 195 10.58 -0.23 6.26
C ASN A 195 11.79 0.64 5.89
N ARG A 196 12.26 0.56 4.64
CA ARG A 196 13.44 1.30 4.15
C ARG A 196 13.10 2.69 3.61
N SER A 197 12.01 2.82 2.86
CA SER A 197 11.60 4.08 2.22
C SER A 197 10.74 4.97 3.12
N LYS A 198 10.06 4.37 4.12
CA LYS A 198 9.00 4.99 4.93
C LYS A 198 7.81 5.50 4.11
N ASP A 199 7.71 5.08 2.85
CA ASP A 199 6.58 5.40 1.98
C ASP A 199 5.40 4.48 2.31
N ILE A 200 4.41 5.07 2.97
CA ILE A 200 3.25 4.36 3.52
C ILE A 200 2.40 3.68 2.44
N ARG A 201 2.52 4.06 1.16
CA ARG A 201 1.80 3.40 0.06
C ARG A 201 2.14 1.92 -0.06
N TYR A 202 3.35 1.52 0.32
CA TYR A 202 3.75 0.11 0.35
C TYR A 202 3.06 -0.68 1.46
N LYS A 203 2.51 -0.02 2.50
CA LYS A 203 1.60 -0.66 3.46
C LYS A 203 0.35 -1.18 2.74
N LEU A 204 -0.27 -0.34 1.91
CA LEU A 204 -1.47 -0.72 1.14
C LEU A 204 -1.20 -1.93 0.25
N PHE A 205 -0.05 -1.97 -0.42
CA PHE A 205 0.31 -3.09 -1.30
C PHE A 205 0.60 -4.36 -0.49
N ALA A 206 1.32 -4.26 0.63
CA ALA A 206 1.56 -5.40 1.51
C ALA A 206 0.24 -6.01 2.03
N GLU A 207 -0.70 -5.16 2.42
CA GLU A 207 -2.01 -5.55 2.95
C GLU A 207 -2.95 -6.11 1.88
N LEU A 208 -2.91 -5.52 0.67
CA LEU A 208 -3.59 -6.07 -0.51
C LEU A 208 -3.10 -7.48 -0.83
N MET A 209 -1.78 -7.73 -0.79
CA MET A 209 -1.24 -9.07 -1.02
C MET A 209 -1.71 -10.06 0.05
N ILE A 210 -1.74 -9.66 1.33
CA ILE A 210 -2.27 -10.51 2.41
C ILE A 210 -3.73 -10.87 2.14
N PHE A 211 -4.56 -9.90 1.76
CA PHE A 211 -5.96 -10.11 1.42
C PHE A 211 -6.12 -11.08 0.23
N MET A 212 -5.41 -10.84 -0.87
CA MET A 212 -5.42 -11.74 -2.04
C MET A 212 -4.96 -13.16 -1.69
N GLY A 213 -4.01 -13.32 -0.78
CA GLY A 213 -3.57 -14.63 -0.29
C GLY A 213 -4.58 -15.35 0.59
N LYS A 214 -5.57 -14.65 1.16
CA LYS A 214 -6.72 -15.25 1.85
C LYS A 214 -7.79 -15.71 0.85
N GLU A 215 -8.10 -14.88 -0.15
CA GLU A 215 -9.15 -15.15 -1.15
C GLU A 215 -8.82 -16.32 -2.10
N ASN A 216 -7.53 -16.64 -2.28
CA ASN A 216 -7.07 -17.68 -3.21
C ASN A 216 -6.74 -19.04 -2.54
N LYS A 217 -7.16 -19.27 -1.30
CA LYS A 217 -6.98 -20.54 -0.58
C LYS A 217 -8.28 -21.35 -0.55
#